data_AF-A0A0R1HYQ2-F1
#
_entry.id   AF-A0A0R1HYQ2-F1
#
_cell.length_a   1.000
_cell.length_b   1.000
_cell.length_c   1.000
_cell.angle_alpha   90.00
_cell.angle_beta   90.00
_cell.angle_gamma   90.00
#
_symmetry.space_group_name_H-M   'P 1'
#
loop_
_entity.id
_entity.type
_entity.pdbx_description
1 polymer ?
#
loop_
_entity_poly.entity_id
_entity_poly.type
_entity_poly.pdbx_seq_one_letter_code
_entity_poly.pdbx_strand_id
1 'polypeptide(L)' 'MIKNAEEIQLHSWRTGKHTKGRYTKLGQVFLTENNLTVAVVATAPVAFKDRHDFTPLQRFTSEFIEENVLAVAQQQLGHS' A
#
# COMPACT_ATOMS: atom_id res chain seq x y z
N MET A 1 2.65 -26.71 7.14
CA MET A 1 3.32 -25.68 7.97
C MET A 1 3.90 -24.64 7.03
N ILE A 2 3.31 -23.43 7.01
CA ILE A 2 3.87 -22.33 6.23
C ILE A 2 5.15 -21.91 6.95
N LYS A 3 6.29 -22.17 6.30
CA LYS A 3 7.60 -21.73 6.76
C LYS A 3 7.79 -20.31 6.23
N ASN A 4 8.17 -19.40 7.12
CA ASN A 4 8.71 -18.06 6.86
C ASN A 4 7.69 -16.92 6.77
N ALA A 5 7.46 -16.26 7.92
CA ALA A 5 6.98 -14.89 8.01
C ALA A 5 8.12 -13.90 7.67
N GLU A 6 8.81 -14.12 6.56
CA GLU A 6 9.93 -13.30 6.11
C GLU A 6 9.40 -12.03 5.40
N GLU A 7 9.41 -10.95 6.20
CA GLU A 7 9.51 -9.53 5.87
C GLU A 7 8.38 -8.89 5.04
N ILE A 8 7.33 -8.43 5.74
CA ILE A 8 6.47 -7.36 5.21
C ILE A 8 7.34 -6.10 5.10
N GLN A 9 7.59 -5.67 3.87
CA GLN A 9 8.38 -4.49 3.55
C GLN A 9 7.46 -3.27 3.42
N LEU A 10 7.50 -2.39 4.41
CA LEU A 10 6.68 -1.18 4.44
C LEU A 10 7.31 -0.07 3.61
N HIS A 11 6.54 0.47 2.66
CA HIS A 11 6.96 1.57 1.81
C HIS A 11 5.83 2.60 1.69
N SER A 12 6.20 3.87 1.65
CA SER A 12 5.25 4.97 1.50
C SER A 12 5.04 5.29 0.02
N TRP A 13 3.78 5.27 -0.40
CA TRP A 13 3.36 5.59 -1.76
C TRP A 13 2.39 6.76 -1.74
N ARG A 14 2.30 7.49 -2.86
CA ARG A 14 1.31 8.55 -3.02
C ARG A 14 0.43 8.35 -4.24
N THR A 15 -0.75 8.96 -4.17
CA THR A 15 -1.59 9.19 -5.34
C THR A 15 -1.08 10.41 -6.12
N GLY A 16 -1.44 10.47 -7.40
CA GLY A 16 -1.11 11.60 -8.27
C GLY A 16 -2.12 11.77 -9.40
N LYS A 17 -1.93 12.81 -10.22
CA LYS A 17 -2.80 13.13 -11.38
C LYS A 17 -2.98 11.95 -12.34
N HIS A 18 -1.97 11.08 -12.45
CA HIS A 18 -1.96 9.94 -13.37
C HIS A 18 -2.34 8.60 -12.70
N THR A 19 -2.64 8.61 -11.40
CA THR A 19 -3.12 7.41 -10.71
C THR A 19 -4.49 7.02 -11.25
N LYS A 20 -4.62 5.77 -11.69
CA LYS A 20 -5.88 5.22 -12.21
C LYS A 20 -6.64 4.47 -11.13
N GLY A 21 -7.97 4.45 -11.24
CA GLY A 21 -8.83 3.81 -10.25
C GLY A 21 -9.00 4.66 -8.99
N ARG A 22 -9.85 4.18 -8.07
CA ARG A 22 -10.20 4.90 -6.84
C ARG A 22 -9.83 4.05 -5.64
N TYR A 23 -9.16 4.68 -4.68
CA TYR A 23 -8.97 4.10 -3.35
C TYR A 23 -10.32 3.99 -2.64
N THR A 24 -10.58 2.85 -2.02
CA THR A 24 -11.84 2.52 -1.33
C THR A 24 -11.61 2.23 0.15
N LYS A 25 -10.73 1.28 0.48
CA LYS A 25 -10.44 0.90 1.87
C LYS A 25 -9.08 0.23 2.01
N LEU A 26 -8.63 0.07 3.27
CA LEU A 26 -7.43 -0.68 3.60
C LEU A 26 -7.54 -2.13 3.12
N GLY A 27 -6.39 -2.71 2.81
CA GLY A 27 -6.25 -4.01 2.17
C GLY A 27 -6.43 -3.97 0.65
N GLN A 28 -6.87 -2.85 0.06
CA GLN A 28 -6.97 -2.73 -1.40
C GLN A 28 -5.57 -2.83 -2.04
N VAL A 29 -5.50 -3.57 -3.13
CA VAL A 29 -4.27 -3.73 -3.91
C VAL A 29 -4.15 -2.65 -4.98
N PHE A 30 -2.93 -2.21 -5.22
CA PHE A 30 -2.58 -1.39 -6.36
C PHE A 30 -1.39 -1.97 -7.12
N LEU A 31 -1.26 -1.57 -8.38
CA LEU A 31 -0.12 -1.87 -9.23
C LEU A 31 0.89 -0.73 -9.20
N THR A 32 2.18 -1.09 -9.18
CA THR A 32 3.30 -0.17 -9.42
C THR A 32 3.57 -0.03 -10.92
N GLU A 33 4.48 0.86 -11.30
CA GLU A 33 4.88 1.03 -12.71
C GLU A 33 5.46 -0.25 -13.34
N ASN A 34 6.06 -1.13 -12.52
CA ASN A 34 6.63 -2.40 -12.96
C ASN A 34 5.67 -3.59 -12.73
N ASN A 35 4.36 -3.34 -12.66
CA ASN A 35 3.32 -4.35 -12.48
C ASN A 35 3.44 -5.18 -11.18
N LEU A 36 4.16 -4.68 -10.16
CA LEU A 36 4.17 -5.31 -8.84
C LEU A 36 2.87 -4.98 -8.10
N THR A 37 2.34 -5.94 -7.37
CA THR A 37 1.17 -5.78 -6.51
C THR A 37 1.58 -5.34 -5.10
N VAL A 38 0.93 -4.30 -4.59
CA VAL A 38 1.18 -3.76 -3.25
C VAL A 38 -0.16 -3.50 -2.57
N ALA A 39 -0.29 -3.87 -1.30
CA ALA A 39 -1.50 -3.66 -0.51
C ALA A 39 -1.42 -2.36 0.30
N VAL A 40 -2.51 -1.60 0.35
CA VAL A 40 -2.62 -0.41 1.21
C VAL A 40 -2.92 -0.82 2.64
N VAL A 41 -1.96 -0.67 3.54
CA VAL A 41 -2.10 -1.05 4.97
C VAL A 41 -2.36 0.15 5.90
N ALA A 42 -2.05 1.36 5.43
CA ALA A 42 -2.37 2.62 6.09
C ALA A 42 -2.47 3.76 5.08
N THR A 43 -3.12 4.85 5.48
CA THR A 43 -3.20 6.07 4.68
C THR A 43 -3.00 7.29 5.56
N ALA A 44 -2.22 8.26 5.09
CA ALA A 44 -2.06 9.55 5.74
C ALA A 44 -2.21 10.68 4.70
N PRO A 45 -2.78 11.84 5.09
CA PRO A 45 -2.82 12.99 4.21
C PRO A 45 -1.40 13.54 3.99
N VAL A 46 -1.03 13.80 2.74
CA VAL A 46 0.28 14.36 2.36
C VAL A 46 0.08 15.77 1.79
N ALA A 47 0.72 16.76 2.41
CA ALA A 47 0.71 18.13 1.94
C ALA A 47 1.39 18.24 0.56
N PHE A 48 0.96 19.19 -0.27
CA PHE A 48 1.38 19.26 -1.68
C PHE A 48 2.91 19.37 -1.85
N LYS A 49 3.56 20.15 -0.99
CA LYS A 49 5.02 20.37 -1.01
C LYS A 49 5.83 19.08 -0.82
N ASP A 50 5.33 18.17 0.03
CA ASP A 50 6.04 16.96 0.46
C ASP A 50 5.78 15.77 -0.48
N ARG A 51 4.96 15.92 -1.53
CA ARG A 51 4.61 14.82 -2.45
C ARG A 51 5.79 14.31 -3.26
N HIS A 52 6.85 15.09 -3.40
CA HIS A 52 8.02 14.68 -4.20
C HIS A 52 8.89 13.63 -3.50
N ASP A 53 8.77 13.50 -2.17
CA ASP A 53 9.45 12.48 -1.37
C ASP A 53 8.84 11.08 -1.50
N PHE A 54 7.65 10.97 -2.11
CA PHE A 54 6.92 9.71 -2.18
C PHE A 54 6.78 9.20 -3.60
N THR A 55 6.98 7.89 -3.76
CA THR A 55 6.81 7.19 -5.04
C THR A 55 5.35 7.22 -5.50
N PRO A 56 5.06 7.60 -6.75
CA PRO A 56 3.72 7.50 -7.30
C PRO A 56 3.29 6.05 -7.47
N LEU A 57 2.05 5.73 -7.08
CA LEU A 57 1.41 4.47 -7.47
C LEU A 57 0.72 4.60 -8.84
N GLN A 58 0.63 3.48 -9.59
CA GLN A 58 0.10 3.47 -10.95
C GLN A 58 -1.44 3.33 -10.99
N ARG A 59 -1.99 2.23 -10.44
CA ARG A 59 -3.42 1.94 -10.53
C ARG A 59 -3.94 1.16 -9.32
N PHE A 60 -5.05 1.60 -8.74
CA PHE A 60 -5.84 0.79 -7.81
C PHE A 60 -6.60 -0.31 -8.55
N THR A 61 -6.58 -1.53 -8.02
CA THR A 61 -7.38 -2.66 -8.50
C THR A 61 -8.63 -2.83 -7.64
N SER A 62 -9.51 -3.76 -8.02
CA SER A 62 -10.66 -4.17 -7.19
C SER A 62 -10.33 -5.35 -6.28
N GLU A 63 -9.05 -5.72 -6.16
CA GLU A 63 -8.58 -6.83 -5.35
C GLU A 63 -8.23 -6.35 -3.94
N PHE A 64 -8.39 -7.25 -2.98
CA PHE A 64 -8.10 -7.01 -1.57
C PHE A 64 -7.34 -8.19 -0.99
N ILE A 65 -6.42 -7.92 -0.09
CA ILE A 65 -5.79 -8.96 0.73
C ILE A 65 -6.75 -9.44 1.84
N GLU A 66 -6.46 -10.61 2.39
CA GLU A 66 -7.21 -11.16 3.53
C GLU A 66 -7.01 -10.31 4.80
N GLU A 67 -8.04 -10.29 5.65
CA GLU A 67 -8.08 -9.44 6.84
C GLU A 67 -7.00 -9.82 7.88
N ASN A 68 -6.67 -11.09 8.00
CA ASN A 68 -5.59 -11.55 8.89
C ASN A 68 -4.22 -11.00 8.44
N VAL A 69 -3.95 -10.95 7.14
CA VAL A 69 -2.69 -10.40 6.60
C VAL A 69 -2.65 -8.89 6.81
N LEU A 70 -3.77 -8.19 6.60
CA LEU A 70 -3.86 -6.75 6.90
C LEU A 70 -3.59 -6.48 8.38
N ALA A 71 -4.16 -7.26 9.29
CA ALA A 71 -3.95 -7.10 10.73
C ALA A 71 -2.48 -7.26 11.12
N VAL A 72 -1.78 -8.27 10.57
CA VAL A 72 -0.35 -8.48 10.81
C VAL A 72 0.47 -7.28 10.31
N ALA A 73 0.17 -6.78 9.11
CA ALA A 73 0.87 -5.62 8.56
C ALA A 73 0.66 -4.33 9.37
N GLN A 74 -0.56 -4.11 9.87
CA GLN A 74 -0.87 -2.96 10.74
C GLN A 74 -0.19 -3.07 12.10
N GLN A 75 -0.12 -4.28 12.68
CA GLN A 75 0.64 -4.50 13.90
C GLN A 75 2.12 -4.16 13.69
N GLN A 76 2.72 -4.57 12.58
CA GLN A 76 4.11 -4.23 12.28
C GLN A 76 4.33 -2.73 12.07
N LEU A 77 3.39 -2.04 11.40
CA LEU A 77 3.45 -0.59 11.22
C LEU A 77 3.46 0.17 12.57
N GLY A 78 2.71 -0.29 13.56
CA GLY A 78 2.65 0.32 14.89
C GLY A 78 3.89 0.06 15.78
N HIS A 79 4.80 -0.81 15.36
CA HIS A 79 6.06 -1.10 16.05
C HIS A 79 7.28 -0.37 15.44
N SER A 80 7.08 0.46 14.40
CA SER A 80 8.14 1.23 13.72
C SER A 80 8.10 2.72 14.02
#